data_AF-A0A661NPS7-F1
#
_entry.id   AF-A0A661NPS7-F1
#
_cell.length_a   1.000
_cell.length_b   1.000
_cell.length_c   1.000
_cell.angle_alpha   90.00
_cell.angle_beta   90.00
_cell.angle_gamma   90.00
#
_symmetry.space_group_name_H-M   'P 1'
#
loop_
_entity.id
_entity.type
_entity.pdbx_description
1 polymer ?
#
loop_
_entity_poly.entity_id
_entity_poly.type
_entity_poly.pdbx_seq_one_letter_code
_entity_poly.pdbx_strand_id
1 'polypeptide(L)'
;MKTPHLSTHPSQLPLILVPALPLILMACGGATPAAAPTPVEPAATSAGGEAPAEPLVLRTTTPIPVPQPAIAREDLVEPLQGIWTETEEIVAQRPPEPPTATDQASIENWAAESFAPWVDARRGQIQQMEPALATLQQDPLSLAVSAALFGYAYEDTAAGIRGAPVPATIATDAELLEIYVATLDEALHPFAQRALESYAYCATTIARLAQEPNSPGPSAGPEGDEQNAQNTVGGPWISWAAYCLDRGRDVADVFELGADSETAAEEPAAVE
;
A
#
# COMPACT_ATOMS: atom_id res chain seq x y z
N MET A 1 -14.40 -23.08 47.68
CA MET A 1 -14.72 -22.15 46.57
C MET A 1 -13.42 -21.90 45.81
N LYS A 2 -13.35 -22.34 44.56
CA LYS A 2 -12.14 -22.38 43.73
C LYS A 2 -12.34 -21.35 42.63
N THR A 3 -11.61 -20.24 42.67
CA THR A 3 -11.64 -19.20 41.65
C THR A 3 -10.88 -19.68 40.40
N PRO A 4 -11.47 -19.59 39.19
CA PRO A 4 -10.74 -19.87 37.97
C PRO A 4 -9.85 -18.67 37.62
N HIS A 5 -8.55 -18.93 37.45
CA HIS A 5 -7.62 -18.01 36.81
C HIS A 5 -7.87 -18.02 35.30
N LEU A 6 -8.40 -16.92 34.77
CA LEU A 6 -8.40 -16.65 33.34
C LEU A 6 -6.98 -16.22 32.95
N SER A 7 -6.32 -17.05 32.15
CA SER A 7 -5.02 -16.78 31.56
C SER A 7 -5.22 -15.91 30.33
N THR A 8 -4.91 -14.62 30.44
CA THR A 8 -4.79 -13.70 29.31
C THR A 8 -3.43 -13.91 28.66
N HIS A 9 -3.39 -14.70 27.58
CA HIS A 9 -2.24 -14.69 26.68
C HIS A 9 -2.34 -13.44 25.79
N PRO A 10 -1.38 -12.49 25.87
CA PRO A 10 -1.29 -11.45 24.86
C PRO A 10 -0.88 -12.11 23.54
N SER A 11 -1.72 -12.00 22.52
CA SER A 11 -1.36 -12.33 21.14
C SER A 11 -0.16 -11.48 20.74
N GLN A 12 1.02 -12.06 20.80
CA GLN A 12 2.22 -11.50 20.20
C GLN A 12 2.07 -11.64 18.69
N LEU A 13 1.71 -10.54 18.03
CA LEU A 13 1.92 -10.42 16.59
C LEU A 13 3.41 -10.66 16.31
N PRO A 14 3.78 -11.56 15.40
CA PRO A 14 5.17 -11.77 15.06
C PRO A 14 5.70 -10.47 14.47
N LEU A 15 6.68 -9.88 15.16
CA LEU A 15 7.50 -8.80 14.64
C LEU A 15 8.25 -9.36 13.43
N ILE A 16 7.67 -9.23 12.22
CA ILE A 16 8.31 -9.61 10.98
C ILE A 16 9.46 -8.63 10.77
N LEU A 17 10.66 -9.07 11.18
CA LEU A 17 11.92 -8.45 10.80
C LEU A 17 11.98 -8.49 9.27
N VAL A 18 11.65 -7.39 8.60
CA VAL A 18 11.91 -7.23 7.17
C VAL A 18 13.43 -7.28 7.01
N PRO A 19 14.00 -8.32 6.35
CA PRO A 19 15.42 -8.33 6.08
C PRO A 19 15.72 -7.09 5.24
N ALA A 20 16.65 -6.25 5.72
CA ALA A 20 17.20 -5.14 4.96
C ALA A 20 17.65 -5.69 3.60
N LEU A 21 16.89 -5.39 2.55
CA LEU A 21 17.22 -5.75 1.18
C LEU A 21 18.52 -5.02 0.86
N PRO A 22 19.67 -5.68 0.74
CA PRO A 22 20.84 -5.01 0.20
C PRO A 22 20.48 -4.69 -1.26
N LEU A 23 20.59 -3.43 -1.65
CA LEU A 23 20.62 -3.02 -3.04
C LEU A 23 21.79 -3.76 -3.70
N ILE A 24 21.51 -4.94 -4.28
CA ILE A 24 22.47 -5.73 -5.03
C ILE A 24 22.67 -5.03 -6.37
N LEU A 25 23.52 -4.00 -6.37
CA LEU A 25 24.27 -3.58 -7.54
C LEU A 25 25.28 -4.70 -7.84
N MET A 26 24.81 -5.79 -8.43
CA MET A 26 25.67 -6.87 -8.91
C MET A 26 26.47 -6.35 -10.10
N ALA A 27 27.70 -5.95 -9.82
CA ALA A 27 28.77 -5.86 -10.79
C ALA A 27 29.00 -7.23 -11.44
N CYS A 28 28.33 -7.51 -12.57
CA CYS A 28 28.65 -8.64 -13.45
C CYS A 28 29.87 -8.29 -14.31
N GLY A 29 31.06 -8.28 -13.68
CA GLY A 29 32.34 -8.25 -14.37
C GLY A 29 32.97 -9.64 -14.40
N GLY A 30 32.80 -10.37 -15.51
CA GLY A 30 33.39 -11.72 -15.63
C GLY A 30 33.10 -12.40 -16.97
N ALA A 31 33.47 -11.78 -18.09
CA ALA A 31 33.36 -12.41 -19.41
C ALA A 31 34.37 -13.56 -19.56
N THR A 32 33.87 -14.78 -19.75
CA THR A 32 34.66 -15.95 -20.17
C THR A 32 34.77 -15.91 -21.71
N PRO A 33 35.96 -16.10 -22.32
CA PRO A 33 36.09 -16.08 -23.77
C PRO A 33 35.34 -17.28 -24.39
N ALA A 34 34.25 -16.99 -25.10
CA ALA A 34 33.44 -17.96 -25.81
C ALA A 34 34.16 -18.48 -27.07
N ALA A 35 34.02 -19.78 -27.30
CA ALA A 35 34.54 -20.48 -28.47
C ALA A 35 33.95 -19.95 -29.79
N ALA A 36 34.75 -20.02 -30.86
CA ALA A 36 34.39 -19.52 -32.18
C ALA A 36 33.10 -20.16 -32.72
N PRO A 37 32.11 -19.36 -33.17
CA PRO A 37 30.86 -19.89 -33.71
C PRO A 37 31.07 -20.54 -35.08
N THR A 38 30.42 -21.68 -35.29
CA THR A 38 30.24 -22.30 -36.61
C THR A 38 29.37 -21.42 -37.50
N PRO A 39 29.62 -21.35 -38.83
CA PRO A 39 28.83 -20.55 -39.75
C PRO A 39 27.40 -21.12 -39.83
N VAL A 40 26.42 -20.33 -39.41
CA VAL A 40 24.99 -20.68 -39.53
C VAL A 40 24.48 -20.12 -40.86
N GLU A 41 23.81 -20.99 -41.61
CA GLU A 41 23.18 -20.70 -42.90
C GLU A 41 22.03 -19.68 -42.72
N PRO A 42 21.93 -18.65 -43.57
CA PRO A 42 20.94 -17.58 -43.40
C PRO A 42 19.52 -18.12 -43.61
N ALA A 43 18.76 -18.22 -42.52
CA ALA A 43 17.33 -18.49 -42.56
C ALA A 43 16.59 -17.30 -43.19
N ALA A 44 15.72 -17.59 -44.16
CA ALA A 44 14.91 -16.61 -44.85
C ALA A 44 14.00 -15.87 -43.86
N THR A 45 14.26 -14.58 -43.66
CA THR A 45 13.43 -13.69 -42.85
C THR A 45 12.11 -13.43 -43.59
N SER A 46 11.04 -14.01 -43.06
CA SER A 46 9.67 -13.68 -43.47
C SER A 46 9.38 -12.24 -43.04
N ALA A 47 9.15 -11.37 -44.01
CA ALA A 47 8.74 -9.98 -43.82
C ALA A 47 7.29 -9.92 -43.28
N GLY A 48 7.11 -10.27 -42.01
CA GLY A 48 5.92 -9.92 -41.26
C GLY A 48 6.04 -8.45 -40.85
N GLY A 49 5.15 -7.59 -41.34
CA GLY A 49 5.07 -6.21 -40.88
C GLY A 49 4.67 -6.19 -39.41
N GLU A 50 5.65 -6.04 -38.53
CA GLU A 50 5.42 -5.84 -37.10
C GLU A 50 4.61 -4.57 -36.92
N ALA A 51 3.39 -4.70 -36.40
CA ALA A 51 2.62 -3.54 -36.01
C ALA A 51 3.41 -2.77 -34.94
N PRO A 52 3.43 -1.43 -34.98
CA PRO A 52 4.12 -0.64 -33.96
C PRO A 52 3.59 -1.04 -32.58
N ALA A 53 4.50 -1.43 -31.68
CA ALA A 53 4.16 -1.75 -30.30
C ALA A 53 3.43 -0.56 -29.65
N GLU A 54 2.35 -0.83 -28.92
CA GLU A 54 1.66 0.20 -28.15
C GLU A 54 2.62 0.76 -27.09
N PRO A 55 2.64 2.08 -26.86
CA PRO A 55 3.50 2.67 -25.84
C PRO A 55 3.12 2.12 -24.47
N LEU A 56 4.09 1.57 -23.74
CA LEU A 56 3.94 1.15 -22.35
C LEU A 56 3.63 2.40 -21.50
N VAL A 57 2.40 2.50 -21.01
CA VAL A 57 1.98 3.53 -20.06
C VAL A 57 2.01 2.92 -18.66
N LEU A 58 2.92 3.41 -17.82
CA LEU A 58 2.90 3.11 -16.39
C LEU A 58 1.56 3.58 -15.81
N ARG A 59 0.72 2.62 -15.41
CA ARG A 59 -0.51 2.92 -14.69
C ARG A 59 -0.13 3.38 -13.30
N THR A 60 -0.43 4.63 -12.98
CA THR A 60 -0.38 5.13 -11.61
C THR A 60 -1.80 5.34 -11.11
N THR A 61 -1.99 5.22 -9.80
CA THR A 61 -3.21 5.71 -9.18
C THR A 61 -3.20 7.23 -9.25
N THR A 62 -4.27 7.84 -9.76
CA THR A 62 -4.42 9.30 -9.74
C THR A 62 -4.20 9.81 -8.31
N PRO A 63 -3.48 10.93 -8.09
CA PRO A 63 -3.39 11.54 -6.77
C PRO A 63 -4.78 11.81 -6.22
N ILE A 64 -5.13 11.14 -5.13
CA ILE A 64 -6.42 11.29 -4.46
C ILE A 64 -6.21 12.24 -3.29
N PRO A 65 -7.17 13.12 -2.96
CA PRO A 65 -7.09 13.87 -1.72
C PRO A 65 -7.22 12.92 -0.53
N VAL A 66 -6.58 13.26 0.60
CA VAL A 66 -6.78 12.53 1.86
C VAL A 66 -8.29 12.41 2.11
N PRO A 67 -8.82 11.19 2.38
CA PRO A 67 -10.24 11.02 2.61
C PRO A 67 -10.69 11.98 3.71
N GLN A 68 -11.90 12.52 3.57
CA GLN A 68 -12.46 13.46 4.55
C GLN A 68 -13.25 12.71 5.62
N PRO A 69 -13.18 13.12 6.90
CA PRO A 69 -13.92 12.47 7.95
C PRO A 69 -15.42 12.62 7.73
N ALA A 70 -16.18 11.61 8.14
CA ALA A 70 -17.62 11.62 8.01
C ALA A 70 -18.31 12.57 9.01
N ILE A 71 -17.55 13.00 10.02
CA ILE A 71 -17.92 13.97 11.06
C ILE A 71 -16.82 15.03 11.19
N ALA A 72 -17.03 16.08 11.99
CA ALA A 72 -16.02 17.10 12.20
C ALA A 72 -14.76 16.51 12.89
N ARG A 73 -13.60 17.12 12.63
CA ARG A 73 -12.30 16.60 13.08
C ARG A 73 -12.21 16.56 14.61
N GLU A 74 -12.70 17.62 15.23
CA GLU A 74 -12.78 17.83 16.67
C GLU A 74 -13.69 16.84 17.38
N ASP A 75 -14.61 16.20 16.66
CA ASP A 75 -15.52 15.18 17.19
C ASP A 75 -14.93 13.76 17.16
N LEU A 76 -13.76 13.57 16.54
CA LEU A 76 -13.04 12.30 16.54
C LEU A 76 -12.34 12.07 17.88
N VAL A 77 -12.09 10.81 18.24
CA VAL A 77 -11.24 10.51 19.40
C VAL A 77 -9.78 10.96 19.16
N GLU A 78 -9.11 11.46 20.21
CA GLU A 78 -7.78 12.08 20.11
C GLU A 78 -6.73 11.23 19.38
N PRO A 79 -6.62 9.90 19.58
CA PRO A 79 -5.64 9.11 18.84
C PRO A 79 -5.93 9.06 17.33
N LEU A 80 -7.21 9.00 16.93
CA LEU A 80 -7.61 9.08 15.52
C LEU A 80 -7.38 10.49 14.96
N GLN A 81 -7.49 11.53 15.81
CA GLN A 81 -7.10 12.88 15.42
C GLN A 81 -5.61 12.92 15.03
N GLY A 82 -4.74 12.39 15.89
CA GLY A 82 -3.29 12.33 15.64
C GLY A 82 -2.93 11.58 14.35
N ILE A 83 -3.40 10.33 14.20
CA ILE A 83 -3.11 9.47 13.03
C ILE A 83 -3.42 10.17 11.71
N TRP A 84 -4.53 10.88 11.67
CA TRP A 84 -4.98 11.53 10.45
C TRP A 84 -4.20 12.81 10.16
N THR A 85 -3.76 13.55 11.18
CA THR A 85 -2.86 14.71 10.99
C THR A 85 -1.53 14.22 10.45
N GLU A 86 -1.00 13.15 11.03
CA GLU A 86 0.23 12.51 10.56
C GLU A 86 0.07 12.01 9.11
N THR A 87 -1.08 11.45 8.75
CA THR A 87 -1.38 11.04 7.36
C THR A 87 -1.35 12.24 6.40
N GLU A 88 -1.99 13.36 6.78
CA GLU A 88 -1.96 14.60 6.00
C GLU A 88 -0.54 15.13 5.83
N GLU A 89 0.27 15.10 6.88
CA GLU A 89 1.67 15.51 6.86
C GLU A 89 2.54 14.60 5.99
N ILE A 90 2.32 13.28 6.01
CA ILE A 90 3.02 12.31 5.15
C ILE A 90 2.70 12.59 3.68
N VAL A 91 1.43 12.83 3.35
CA VAL A 91 0.98 13.02 1.96
C VAL A 91 1.33 14.41 1.42
N ALA A 92 1.45 15.41 2.31
CA ALA A 92 1.97 16.73 1.96
C ALA A 92 3.44 16.67 1.51
N GLN A 93 4.20 15.65 1.92
CA GLN A 93 5.58 15.43 1.49
C GLN A 93 5.61 14.77 0.10
N ARG A 94 5.53 15.61 -0.94
CA ARG A 94 5.63 15.15 -2.33
C ARG A 94 7.04 14.62 -2.66
N PRO A 95 7.15 13.67 -3.62
CA PRO A 95 8.45 13.27 -4.14
C PRO A 95 9.28 14.47 -4.58
N PRO A 96 10.62 14.42 -4.45
CA PRO A 96 11.49 15.47 -4.98
C PRO A 96 11.34 15.57 -6.51
N GLU A 97 11.40 16.79 -7.03
CA GLU A 97 11.33 17.05 -8.47
C GLU A 97 12.46 16.29 -9.19
N PRO A 98 12.18 15.55 -10.28
CA PRO A 98 13.19 14.86 -11.04
C PRO A 98 14.15 15.84 -11.76
N PRO A 99 15.37 15.41 -12.09
CA PRO A 99 16.30 16.23 -12.87
C PRO A 99 15.73 16.50 -14.27
N THR A 100 16.00 17.67 -14.84
CA THR A 100 15.64 17.97 -16.24
C THR A 100 16.39 17.06 -17.23
N ALA A 101 17.59 16.61 -16.86
CA ALA A 101 18.39 15.70 -17.66
C ALA A 101 17.94 14.25 -17.44
N THR A 102 17.67 13.54 -18.54
CA THR A 102 17.15 12.17 -18.54
C THR A 102 18.23 11.11 -18.74
N ASP A 103 19.50 11.51 -18.69
CA ASP A 103 20.62 10.57 -18.73
C ASP A 103 20.72 9.77 -17.42
N GLN A 104 21.30 8.58 -17.54
CA GLN A 104 21.38 7.63 -16.43
C GLN A 104 22.11 8.20 -15.21
N ALA A 105 23.21 8.94 -15.39
CA ALA A 105 23.99 9.46 -14.28
C ALA A 105 23.22 10.52 -13.48
N SER A 106 22.48 11.40 -14.20
CA SER A 106 21.61 12.41 -13.56
C SER A 106 20.50 11.76 -12.73
N ILE A 107 19.83 10.73 -13.27
CA ILE A 107 18.75 10.04 -12.57
C ILE A 107 19.27 9.20 -11.40
N GLU A 108 20.39 8.49 -11.55
CA GLU A 108 21.03 7.73 -10.46
C GLU A 108 21.45 8.65 -9.30
N ASN A 109 22.03 9.82 -9.61
CA ASN A 109 22.42 10.79 -8.59
C ASN A 109 21.19 11.34 -7.85
N TRP A 110 20.14 11.74 -8.58
CA TRP A 110 18.88 12.18 -7.98
C TRP A 110 18.25 11.09 -7.11
N ALA A 111 18.24 9.85 -7.60
CA ALA A 111 17.66 8.72 -6.89
C ALA A 111 18.38 8.50 -5.55
N ALA A 112 19.72 8.55 -5.54
CA ALA A 112 20.53 8.34 -4.35
C ALA A 112 20.46 9.51 -3.36
N GLU A 113 20.55 10.75 -3.82
CA GLU A 113 20.71 11.92 -2.95
C GLU A 113 19.37 12.46 -2.42
N SER A 114 18.28 12.30 -3.17
CA SER A 114 16.99 12.94 -2.85
C SER A 114 15.84 11.94 -2.76
N PHE A 115 15.70 11.04 -3.74
CA PHE A 115 14.51 10.19 -3.82
C PHE A 115 14.51 9.06 -2.78
N ALA A 116 15.59 8.29 -2.64
CA ALA A 116 15.68 7.22 -1.67
C ALA A 116 15.53 7.74 -0.22
N PRO A 117 16.17 8.85 0.19
CA PRO A 117 15.89 9.48 1.48
C PRO A 117 14.43 9.87 1.68
N TRP A 118 13.73 10.32 0.64
CA TRP A 118 12.30 10.62 0.70
C TRP A 118 11.46 9.35 0.92
N VAL A 119 11.77 8.24 0.21
CA VAL A 119 11.10 6.93 0.43
C VAL A 119 11.30 6.45 1.87
N ASP A 120 12.55 6.53 2.36
CA ASP A 120 12.90 6.11 3.72
C ASP A 120 12.19 6.95 4.78
N ALA A 121 12.14 8.27 4.61
CA ALA A 121 11.45 9.17 5.52
C ALA A 121 9.96 8.85 5.59
N ARG A 122 9.28 8.69 4.43
CA ARG A 122 7.85 8.36 4.40
C ARG A 122 7.55 7.02 5.06
N ARG A 123 8.32 5.98 4.74
CA ARG A 123 8.19 4.67 5.37
C ARG A 123 8.36 4.76 6.89
N GLY A 124 9.38 5.50 7.34
CA GLY A 124 9.63 5.71 8.76
C GLY A 124 8.50 6.46 9.47
N GLN A 125 7.85 7.42 8.82
CA GLN A 125 6.69 8.14 9.37
C GLN A 125 5.45 7.26 9.45
N ILE A 126 5.15 6.47 8.41
CA ILE A 126 4.03 5.52 8.43
C ILE A 126 4.20 4.52 9.58
N GLN A 127 5.42 4.02 9.80
CA GLN A 127 5.72 3.09 10.91
C GLN A 127 5.57 3.75 12.29
N GLN A 128 5.82 5.05 12.41
CA GLN A 128 5.65 5.78 13.67
C GLN A 128 4.19 5.92 14.09
N MET A 129 3.24 5.80 13.17
CA MET A 129 1.81 5.81 13.47
C MET A 129 1.35 4.50 14.14
N GLU A 130 2.06 3.37 13.95
CA GLU A 130 1.60 2.03 14.39
C GLU A 130 1.29 1.94 15.90
N PRO A 131 2.10 2.51 16.82
CA PRO A 131 1.80 2.48 18.25
C PRO A 131 0.47 3.15 18.60
N ALA A 132 0.02 4.16 17.84
CA ALA A 132 -1.26 4.82 18.08
C ALA A 132 -2.45 3.87 17.83
N LEU A 133 -2.32 2.91 16.89
CA LEU A 133 -3.36 1.91 16.63
C LEU A 133 -3.65 1.03 17.84
N ALA A 134 -2.64 0.72 18.66
CA ALA A 134 -2.81 -0.08 19.87
C ALA A 134 -3.76 0.59 20.88
N THR A 135 -3.80 1.92 20.90
CA THR A 135 -4.69 2.69 21.79
C THR A 135 -6.16 2.64 21.33
N LEU A 136 -6.40 2.33 20.06
CA LEU A 136 -7.72 2.27 19.44
C LEU A 136 -8.36 0.88 19.46
N GLN A 137 -7.71 -0.14 20.04
CA GLN A 137 -8.22 -1.51 20.06
C GLN A 137 -9.59 -1.68 20.72
N GLN A 138 -9.96 -0.76 21.62
CA GLN A 138 -11.26 -0.76 22.31
C GLN A 138 -12.34 0.03 21.55
N ASP A 139 -11.97 0.71 20.46
CA ASP A 139 -12.87 1.45 19.57
C ASP A 139 -12.70 0.92 18.13
N PRO A 140 -13.47 -0.13 17.76
CA PRO A 140 -13.30 -0.79 16.47
C PRO A 140 -13.64 0.11 15.28
N LEU A 141 -14.50 1.13 15.46
CA LEU A 141 -14.80 2.08 14.39
C LEU A 141 -13.59 2.97 14.14
N SER A 142 -13.04 3.59 15.19
CA SER A 142 -11.86 4.43 15.05
C SER A 142 -10.66 3.65 14.52
N LEU A 143 -10.47 2.40 14.97
CA LEU A 143 -9.42 1.52 14.46
C LEU A 143 -9.61 1.19 12.97
N ALA A 144 -10.84 0.94 12.51
CA ALA A 144 -11.13 0.68 11.09
C ALA A 144 -10.83 1.91 10.22
N VAL A 145 -11.22 3.10 10.67
CA VAL A 145 -10.93 4.35 9.97
C VAL A 145 -9.42 4.64 9.97
N SER A 146 -8.72 4.38 11.08
CA SER A 146 -7.26 4.46 11.10
C SER A 146 -6.60 3.50 10.11
N ALA A 147 -7.07 2.25 10.00
CA ALA A 147 -6.54 1.31 9.01
C ALA A 147 -6.69 1.86 7.58
N ALA A 148 -7.82 2.46 7.25
CA ALA A 148 -7.99 3.09 5.93
C ALA A 148 -7.00 4.24 5.67
N LEU A 149 -6.66 5.05 6.68
CA LEU A 149 -5.66 6.11 6.56
C LEU A 149 -4.24 5.54 6.35
N PHE A 150 -3.90 4.44 7.04
CA PHE A 150 -2.67 3.69 6.78
C PHE A 150 -2.64 3.15 5.36
N GLY A 151 -3.75 2.56 4.90
CA GLY A 151 -3.86 2.03 3.56
C GLY A 151 -3.59 3.10 2.51
N TYR A 152 -4.19 4.27 2.70
CA TYR A 152 -3.98 5.45 1.88
C TYR A 152 -2.53 5.95 1.91
N ALA A 153 -1.88 5.99 3.08
CA ALA A 153 -0.48 6.43 3.17
C ALA A 153 0.48 5.50 2.42
N TYR A 154 0.31 4.18 2.55
CA TYR A 154 1.08 3.18 1.80
C TYR A 154 0.85 3.28 0.29
N GLU A 155 -0.41 3.42 -0.12
CA GLU A 155 -0.80 3.59 -1.51
C GLU A 155 -0.16 4.85 -2.13
N ASP A 156 -0.27 6.01 -1.47
CA ASP A 156 0.31 7.26 -1.97
C ASP A 156 1.86 7.18 -2.03
N THR A 157 2.50 6.47 -1.08
CA THR A 157 3.94 6.19 -1.18
C THR A 157 4.26 5.33 -2.39
N ALA A 158 3.54 4.23 -2.63
CA ALA A 158 3.76 3.35 -3.77
C ALA A 158 3.54 4.09 -5.11
N ALA A 159 2.49 4.91 -5.19
CA ALA A 159 2.20 5.75 -6.35
C ALA A 159 3.32 6.77 -6.61
N GLY A 160 3.83 7.41 -5.55
CA GLY A 160 4.96 8.33 -5.65
C GLY A 160 6.26 7.65 -6.08
N ILE A 161 6.50 6.41 -5.65
CA ILE A 161 7.64 5.62 -6.11
C ILE A 161 7.51 5.26 -7.60
N ARG A 162 6.33 4.79 -8.02
CA ARG A 162 6.04 4.42 -9.41
C ARG A 162 6.11 5.61 -10.37
N GLY A 163 5.93 6.82 -9.87
CA GLY A 163 6.06 8.07 -10.62
C GLY A 163 7.49 8.55 -10.86
N ALA A 164 8.52 7.81 -10.39
CA ALA A 164 9.92 8.16 -10.64
C ALA A 164 10.26 8.21 -12.15
N PRO A 165 11.15 9.12 -12.59
CA PRO A 165 11.58 9.17 -13.99
C PRO A 165 12.34 7.90 -14.37
N VAL A 166 12.03 7.37 -15.55
CA VAL A 166 12.77 6.26 -16.16
C VAL A 166 13.94 6.82 -16.98
N PRO A 167 15.18 6.30 -16.82
CA PRO A 167 16.31 6.67 -17.67
C PRO A 167 16.01 6.54 -19.15
N ALA A 168 16.43 7.53 -19.96
CA ALA A 168 16.13 7.55 -21.39
C ALA A 168 16.61 6.27 -22.11
N THR A 169 17.73 5.70 -21.68
CA THR A 169 18.28 4.44 -22.20
C THR A 169 17.34 3.25 -21.99
N ILE A 170 16.66 3.19 -20.84
CA ILE A 170 15.65 2.17 -20.54
C ILE A 170 14.35 2.50 -21.28
N ALA A 171 13.91 3.76 -21.26
CA ALA A 171 12.64 4.17 -21.85
C ALA A 171 12.56 3.98 -23.38
N THR A 172 13.69 4.01 -24.09
CA THR A 172 13.74 3.80 -25.55
C THR A 172 13.85 2.33 -25.96
N ASP A 173 14.13 1.42 -25.02
CA ASP A 173 14.28 -0.01 -25.27
C ASP A 173 13.11 -0.76 -24.63
N ALA A 174 12.23 -1.34 -25.45
CA ALA A 174 11.00 -1.95 -24.98
C ALA A 174 11.24 -3.13 -24.02
N GLU A 175 12.28 -3.94 -24.27
CA GLU A 175 12.61 -5.10 -23.43
C GLU A 175 13.16 -4.63 -22.08
N LEU A 176 14.07 -3.65 -22.08
CA LEU A 176 14.57 -3.07 -20.84
C LEU A 176 13.48 -2.36 -20.04
N LEU A 177 12.57 -1.66 -20.72
CA LEU A 177 11.44 -1.00 -20.07
C LEU A 177 10.52 -2.03 -19.42
N GLU A 178 10.19 -3.13 -20.10
CA GLU A 178 9.38 -4.21 -19.53
C GLU A 178 10.02 -4.80 -18.26
N ILE A 179 11.32 -5.14 -18.32
CA ILE A 179 12.07 -5.67 -17.17
C ILE A 179 12.09 -4.65 -16.02
N TYR A 180 12.30 -3.37 -16.34
CA TYR A 180 12.32 -2.30 -15.35
C TYR A 180 10.97 -2.17 -14.64
N VAL A 181 9.86 -2.14 -15.39
CA VAL A 181 8.51 -2.03 -14.81
C VAL A 181 8.18 -3.26 -13.96
N ALA A 182 8.46 -4.46 -14.44
CA ALA A 182 8.23 -5.69 -13.68
C ALA A 182 9.04 -5.70 -12.36
N THR A 183 10.30 -5.27 -12.40
CA THR A 183 11.15 -5.19 -11.21
C THR A 183 10.66 -4.13 -10.23
N LEU A 184 10.18 -2.99 -10.74
CA LEU A 184 9.62 -1.92 -9.92
C LEU A 184 8.32 -2.37 -9.24
N ASP A 185 7.45 -3.05 -9.97
CA ASP A 185 6.18 -3.55 -9.43
C ASP A 185 6.39 -4.62 -8.35
N GLU A 186 7.32 -5.56 -8.56
CA GLU A 186 7.75 -6.53 -7.53
C GLU A 186 8.32 -5.82 -6.28
N ALA A 187 9.14 -4.78 -6.47
CA ALA A 187 9.68 -4.02 -5.34
C ALA A 187 8.59 -3.23 -4.58
N LEU A 188 7.47 -2.90 -5.23
CA LEU A 188 6.35 -2.18 -4.66
C LEU A 188 5.26 -3.06 -4.05
N HIS A 189 5.27 -4.36 -4.33
CA HIS A 189 4.31 -5.32 -3.75
C HIS A 189 4.17 -5.20 -2.23
N PRO A 190 5.25 -5.07 -1.43
CA PRO A 190 5.10 -4.91 0.02
C PRO A 190 4.29 -3.67 0.43
N PHE A 191 4.38 -2.57 -0.30
CA PHE A 191 3.58 -1.37 -0.04
C PHE A 191 2.13 -1.59 -0.44
N ALA A 192 1.90 -2.13 -1.65
CA ALA A 192 0.58 -2.39 -2.18
C ALA A 192 -0.20 -3.41 -1.33
N GLN A 193 0.47 -4.47 -0.88
CA GLN A 193 -0.12 -5.48 -0.01
C GLN A 193 -0.53 -4.87 1.34
N ARG A 194 0.32 -4.05 1.96
CA ARG A 194 -0.04 -3.34 3.20
C ARG A 194 -1.22 -2.40 3.02
N ALA A 195 -1.28 -1.71 1.88
CA ALA A 195 -2.43 -0.88 1.54
C ALA A 195 -3.72 -1.71 1.44
N LEU A 196 -3.69 -2.80 0.66
CA LEU A 196 -4.81 -3.72 0.47
C LEU A 196 -5.31 -4.32 1.79
N GLU A 197 -4.42 -4.86 2.62
CA GLU A 197 -4.75 -5.43 3.92
C GLU A 197 -5.45 -4.41 4.82
N SER A 198 -4.96 -3.17 4.83
CA SER A 198 -5.52 -2.10 5.67
C SER A 198 -6.90 -1.65 5.19
N TYR A 199 -7.09 -1.54 3.88
CA TYR A 199 -8.41 -1.27 3.28
C TYR A 199 -9.40 -2.41 3.50
N ALA A 200 -8.96 -3.67 3.38
CA ALA A 200 -9.81 -4.84 3.66
C ALA A 200 -10.24 -4.87 5.13
N TYR A 201 -9.32 -4.56 6.07
CA TYR A 201 -9.65 -4.46 7.49
C TYR A 201 -10.71 -3.38 7.76
N CYS A 202 -10.55 -2.19 7.16
CA CYS A 202 -11.55 -1.12 7.24
C CYS A 202 -12.93 -1.58 6.74
N ALA A 203 -12.99 -2.08 5.50
CA ALA A 203 -14.24 -2.44 4.85
C ALA A 203 -14.99 -3.52 5.64
N THR A 204 -14.31 -4.58 6.04
CA THR A 204 -14.90 -5.69 6.79
C THR A 204 -15.35 -5.28 8.19
N THR A 205 -14.56 -4.45 8.90
CA THR A 205 -14.90 -4.01 10.25
C THR A 205 -16.12 -3.10 10.26
N ILE A 206 -16.19 -2.10 9.37
CA ILE A 206 -17.34 -1.20 9.27
C ILE A 206 -18.58 -1.97 8.84
N ALA A 207 -18.47 -2.88 7.84
CA ALA A 207 -19.59 -3.70 7.40
C ALA A 207 -20.13 -4.61 8.52
N ARG A 208 -19.24 -5.18 9.35
CA ARG A 208 -19.64 -5.99 10.52
C ARG A 208 -20.37 -5.14 11.55
N LEU A 209 -19.80 -4.00 11.93
CA LEU A 209 -20.40 -3.10 12.91
C LEU A 209 -21.77 -2.56 12.45
N ALA A 210 -21.97 -2.37 11.13
CA ALA A 210 -23.26 -1.97 10.57
C ALA A 210 -24.35 -3.06 10.67
N GLN A 211 -23.95 -4.33 10.82
CA GLN A 211 -24.87 -5.47 10.91
C GLN A 211 -25.30 -5.81 12.34
N GLU A 212 -24.65 -5.27 13.38
CA GLU A 212 -24.94 -5.61 14.77
C GLU A 212 -26.37 -5.15 15.16
N PRO A 213 -27.35 -6.07 15.28
CA PRO A 213 -28.77 -5.74 15.33
C PRO A 213 -29.24 -5.21 16.71
N ASN A 214 -28.29 -5.02 17.65
CA ASN A 214 -28.53 -4.67 19.05
C ASN A 214 -27.53 -3.63 19.58
N SER A 215 -26.90 -2.83 18.73
CA SER A 215 -26.30 -1.60 19.24
C SER A 215 -27.47 -0.81 19.84
N PRO A 216 -27.53 -0.56 21.17
CA PRO A 216 -28.66 0.11 21.76
C PRO A 216 -28.70 1.50 21.14
N GLY A 217 -29.55 1.68 20.13
CA GLY A 217 -30.00 3.00 19.75
C GLY A 217 -30.41 3.68 21.04
N PRO A 218 -29.96 4.93 21.29
CA PRO A 218 -30.24 5.61 22.54
C PRO A 218 -31.71 5.40 22.84
N SER A 219 -31.99 4.81 24.01
CA SER A 219 -33.33 4.73 24.54
C SER A 219 -33.89 6.13 24.44
N ALA A 220 -34.80 6.35 23.49
CA ALA A 220 -35.34 7.65 23.12
C ALA A 220 -35.88 8.32 24.39
N GLY A 221 -35.04 9.13 25.00
CA GLY A 221 -35.37 10.01 26.09
C GLY A 221 -35.78 11.31 25.41
N PRO A 222 -37.01 11.81 25.60
CA PRO A 222 -37.66 12.73 24.66
C PRO A 222 -36.98 14.09 24.41
N GLU A 223 -35.82 14.39 24.99
CA GLU A 223 -35.22 15.74 24.98
C GLU A 223 -33.69 15.80 24.75
N GLY A 224 -33.03 14.77 24.18
CA GLY A 224 -31.56 14.80 23.96
C GLY A 224 -31.01 14.22 22.64
N ASP A 225 -31.85 13.87 21.68
CA ASP A 225 -31.56 12.78 20.72
C ASP A 225 -30.80 13.15 19.42
N GLU A 226 -30.51 14.41 19.11
CA GLU A 226 -29.95 14.75 17.79
C GLU A 226 -28.43 14.49 17.67
N GLN A 227 -27.67 14.67 18.75
CA GLN A 227 -26.21 14.51 18.73
C GLN A 227 -25.78 13.03 18.71
N ASN A 228 -26.59 12.12 19.28
CA ASN A 228 -26.21 10.71 19.45
C ASN A 228 -26.50 9.85 18.20
N ALA A 229 -27.34 10.33 17.27
CA ALA A 229 -27.57 9.67 15.99
C ALA A 229 -26.35 9.70 15.06
N GLN A 230 -25.49 10.72 15.19
CA GLN A 230 -24.33 10.94 14.31
C GLN A 230 -23.17 9.94 14.54
N ASN A 231 -23.14 9.27 15.69
CA ASN A 231 -22.04 8.37 16.08
C ASN A 231 -22.37 6.87 15.92
N THR A 232 -23.52 6.53 15.32
CA THR A 232 -23.85 5.12 15.04
C THR A 232 -23.27 4.68 13.69
N VAL A 233 -22.85 3.41 13.59
CA VAL A 233 -22.19 2.87 12.37
C VAL A 233 -23.12 2.82 11.16
N GLY A 234 -24.44 2.79 11.37
CA GLY A 234 -25.44 2.98 10.30
C GLY A 234 -25.54 4.42 9.79
N GLY A 235 -24.82 5.37 10.40
CA GLY A 235 -24.79 6.79 10.06
C GLY A 235 -23.73 7.14 9.02
N PRO A 236 -22.98 8.25 9.20
CA PRO A 236 -22.15 8.84 8.15
C PRO A 236 -20.95 7.96 7.74
N TRP A 237 -20.59 6.97 8.56
CA TRP A 237 -19.44 6.08 8.36
C TRP A 237 -19.71 4.91 7.39
N ILE A 238 -20.95 4.60 7.04
CA ILE A 238 -21.21 3.45 6.15
C ILE A 238 -20.61 3.63 4.75
N SER A 239 -20.46 4.88 4.30
CA SER A 239 -19.78 5.22 3.04
C SER A 239 -18.29 4.87 3.06
N TRP A 240 -17.66 4.81 4.24
CA TRP A 240 -16.26 4.41 4.37
C TRP A 240 -16.04 2.93 4.04
N ALA A 241 -17.01 2.05 4.31
CA ALA A 241 -16.90 0.65 3.90
C ALA A 241 -16.81 0.53 2.37
N ALA A 242 -17.64 1.28 1.65
CA ALA A 242 -17.62 1.33 0.19
C ALA A 242 -16.31 1.95 -0.32
N TYR A 243 -15.88 3.08 0.26
CA TYR A 243 -14.59 3.69 -0.06
C TYR A 243 -13.44 2.70 0.10
N CYS A 244 -13.31 2.06 1.26
CA CYS A 244 -12.23 1.12 1.54
C CYS A 244 -12.27 -0.08 0.58
N LEU A 245 -13.45 -0.58 0.23
CA LEU A 245 -13.61 -1.68 -0.72
C LEU A 245 -13.18 -1.27 -2.14
N ASP A 246 -13.59 -0.10 -2.61
CA ASP A 246 -13.25 0.38 -3.95
C ASP A 246 -11.74 0.69 -4.04
N ARG A 247 -11.16 1.33 -3.03
CA ARG A 247 -9.70 1.58 -2.98
C ARG A 247 -8.90 0.29 -2.90
N GLY A 248 -9.33 -0.66 -2.08
CA GLY A 248 -8.68 -1.98 -2.01
C GLY A 248 -8.66 -2.69 -3.36
N ARG A 249 -9.77 -2.65 -4.12
CA ARG A 249 -9.83 -3.18 -5.48
C ARG A 249 -8.89 -2.45 -6.43
N ASP A 250 -8.90 -1.11 -6.40
CA ASP A 250 -8.02 -0.32 -7.26
C ASP A 250 -6.53 -0.66 -7.01
N VAL A 251 -6.12 -0.81 -5.74
CA VAL A 251 -4.76 -1.23 -5.38
C VAL A 251 -4.49 -2.64 -5.90
N ALA A 252 -5.40 -3.58 -5.69
CA ALA A 252 -5.23 -4.96 -6.16
C ALA A 252 -5.10 -5.04 -7.68
N ASP A 253 -5.91 -4.27 -8.41
CA ASP A 253 -5.91 -4.23 -9.88
C ASP A 253 -4.63 -3.57 -10.43
N VAL A 254 -4.15 -2.47 -9.82
CA VAL A 254 -2.95 -1.75 -10.30
C VAL A 254 -1.66 -2.52 -10.06
N PHE A 255 -1.58 -3.27 -8.96
CA PHE A 255 -0.40 -4.04 -8.57
C PHE A 255 -0.53 -5.54 -8.85
N GLU A 256 -1.59 -5.94 -9.56
CA GLU A 256 -1.88 -7.33 -9.94
C GLU A 256 -1.79 -8.28 -8.74
N LEU A 257 -2.29 -7.83 -7.58
CA LEU A 257 -2.37 -8.63 -6.36
C LEU A 257 -3.54 -9.62 -6.54
N GLY A 258 -3.27 -10.73 -7.22
CA GLY A 258 -4.26 -11.76 -7.52
C GLY A 258 -4.93 -12.35 -6.26
N ALA A 259 -6.14 -12.87 -6.46
CA ALA A 259 -6.89 -13.64 -5.45
C ALA A 259 -6.16 -14.93 -5.01
N ASP A 260 -5.15 -15.36 -5.76
CA ASP A 260 -4.40 -16.59 -5.51
C ASP A 260 -3.61 -16.55 -4.19
N SER A 261 -3.36 -15.36 -3.64
CA SER A 261 -2.78 -15.19 -2.29
C SER A 261 -3.66 -15.75 -1.16
N GLU A 262 -4.97 -15.94 -1.39
CA GLU A 262 -5.91 -16.54 -0.43
C GLU A 262 -5.65 -18.05 -0.22
N THR A 263 -4.91 -18.72 -1.12
CA THR A 263 -4.59 -20.15 -1.01
C THR A 263 -3.31 -20.48 -0.22
N ALA A 264 -2.49 -19.49 0.14
CA ALA A 264 -1.24 -19.73 0.89
C ALA A 264 -1.44 -19.77 2.43
N ALA A 265 -2.63 -19.44 2.94
CA ALA A 265 -2.91 -19.37 4.37
C ALA A 265 -3.53 -20.65 4.98
N GLU A 266 -3.81 -21.69 4.18
CA GLU A 266 -4.56 -22.87 4.64
C GLU A 266 -3.79 -24.18 4.43
N GLU A 267 -2.71 -24.40 5.19
CA GLU A 267 -2.44 -25.72 5.78
C GLU A 267 -1.48 -25.56 6.97
N PRO A 268 -1.95 -25.48 8.24
CA PRO A 268 -1.07 -25.69 9.37
C PRO A 268 -0.56 -27.13 9.27
N ALA A 269 0.73 -27.28 8.93
CA ALA A 269 1.41 -28.56 8.91
C ALA A 269 1.04 -29.35 10.18
N ALA A 270 0.33 -30.46 10.00
CA ALA A 270 0.03 -31.38 11.07
C ALA A 270 1.36 -31.82 11.67
N VAL A 271 1.64 -31.38 12.90
CA VAL A 271 2.75 -31.88 13.69
C VAL A 271 2.35 -33.29 14.13
N GLU A 272 2.95 -34.31 13.51
CA GLU A 272 2.95 -35.69 14.01
C GLU A 272 3.79 -35.85 15.29
#